data_AF-A0A1M3QX25-F1
#
_entry.id   AF-A0A1M3QX25-F1
#
_cell.length_a   1.000
_cell.length_b   1.000
_cell.length_c   1.000
_cell.angle_alpha   90.00
_cell.angle_beta   90.00
_cell.angle_gamma   90.00
#
_symmetry.space_group_name_H-M   'P 1'
#
loop_
_entity.id
_entity.type
_entity.pdbx_description
1 polymer ?
#
loop_
_entity_poly.entity_id
_entity_poly.type
_entity_poly.pdbx_seq_one_letter_code
_entity_poly.pdbx_strand_id
1 'polypeptide(L)'
;MTVKKAIDILKSQKEKLEDFDNKNQNWVFQTASYIKDFFGENSTEFSFISQFHFHVVSSNWDSPEDVRRWLAEKPIEAKPFLDNCVETLQHKGLFKQPKQNFLNRLSDTALWTIISIAIPGLVSIGLFFGNLYADKQNIEIKQENKLLKDSLTLLRPNIIDTNNKQIQTIAKDTTQNKKY
;
A
#
# COMPACT_ATOMS: atom_id res chain seq x y z
N MET A 1 16.69 -14.74 -12.11
CA MET A 1 18.03 -14.18 -12.36
C MET A 1 18.62 -13.70 -11.03
N THR A 2 19.91 -13.91 -10.76
CA THR A 2 20.59 -13.35 -9.57
C THR A 2 21.51 -12.21 -9.99
N VAL A 3 21.78 -11.26 -9.09
CA VAL A 3 22.71 -10.13 -9.37
C VAL A 3 24.08 -10.65 -9.80
N LYS A 4 24.60 -11.67 -9.11
CA LYS A 4 25.87 -12.32 -9.47
C LYS A 4 25.88 -12.82 -10.92
N LYS A 5 24.84 -13.56 -11.33
CA LYS A 5 24.74 -14.07 -12.71
C LYS A 5 24.63 -12.96 -13.74
N ALA A 6 23.93 -11.86 -13.43
CA ALA A 6 23.84 -10.71 -14.33
C ALA A 6 25.20 -10.00 -14.49
N ILE A 7 25.95 -9.82 -13.40
CA ILE A 7 27.32 -9.30 -13.43
C ILE A 7 28.22 -10.20 -14.27
N ASP A 8 28.15 -11.52 -14.09
CA ASP A 8 28.95 -12.48 -14.86
C ASP A 8 28.63 -12.39 -16.36
N ILE A 9 27.36 -12.20 -16.73
CA ILE A 9 26.94 -11.98 -18.12
C ILE A 9 27.53 -10.67 -18.68
N LEU A 10 27.46 -9.56 -17.93
CA LEU A 10 28.02 -8.28 -18.39
C LEU A 10 29.54 -8.35 -18.56
N LYS A 11 30.25 -9.02 -17.65
CA LYS A 11 31.70 -9.26 -17.77
C LYS A 11 32.03 -10.11 -19.00
N SER A 12 31.26 -11.17 -19.26
CA SER A 12 31.43 -11.97 -20.47
C SER A 12 31.18 -11.16 -21.74
N GLN A 13 30.17 -10.29 -21.77
CA GLN A 13 29.94 -9.40 -22.93
C GLN A 13 31.09 -8.42 -23.11
N LYS A 14 31.68 -7.91 -22.03
CA LYS A 14 32.87 -7.05 -22.06
C LYS A 14 34.09 -7.80 -22.64
N GLU A 15 34.34 -9.03 -22.20
CA GLU A 15 35.45 -9.86 -22.70
C GLU A 15 35.29 -10.20 -24.19
N LYS A 16 34.06 -10.42 -24.68
CA LYS A 16 33.82 -10.63 -26.11
C LYS A 16 34.29 -9.47 -26.99
N LEU A 17 34.32 -8.24 -26.45
CA LEU A 17 34.80 -7.06 -27.19
C LEU A 17 36.33 -7.05 -27.40
N GLU A 18 37.08 -7.97 -26.79
CA GLU A 18 38.50 -8.15 -27.14
C GLU A 18 38.66 -8.75 -28.54
N ASP A 19 37.72 -9.58 -28.96
CA ASP A 19 37.67 -10.16 -30.30
C ASP A 19 36.96 -9.20 -31.27
N PHE A 20 37.61 -8.93 -32.40
CA PHE A 20 37.11 -8.04 -33.42
C PHE A 20 35.82 -8.57 -34.08
N ASP A 21 35.69 -9.88 -34.24
CA ASP A 21 34.54 -10.49 -34.92
C ASP A 21 33.24 -10.29 -34.15
N ASN A 22 33.34 -10.09 -32.84
CA ASN A 22 32.19 -9.80 -31.97
C ASN A 22 31.80 -8.31 -31.96
N LYS A 23 32.57 -7.41 -32.58
CA LYS A 23 32.27 -5.96 -32.64
C LYS A 23 31.27 -5.65 -33.74
N ASN A 24 30.09 -6.24 -33.63
CA ASN A 24 29.04 -6.18 -34.65
C ASN A 24 27.66 -5.94 -34.03
N GLN A 25 26.64 -5.79 -34.87
CA GLN A 25 25.27 -5.53 -34.40
C GLN A 25 24.66 -6.70 -33.63
N ASN A 26 25.08 -7.95 -33.86
CA ASN A 26 24.57 -9.09 -33.10
C ASN A 26 24.97 -8.99 -31.62
N TRP A 27 26.20 -8.53 -31.34
CA TRP A 27 26.63 -8.27 -29.97
C TRP A 27 25.81 -7.16 -29.33
N VAL A 28 25.50 -6.10 -30.08
CA VAL A 28 24.65 -4.99 -29.59
C VAL A 28 23.26 -5.51 -29.23
N PHE A 29 22.60 -6.24 -30.14
CA PHE A 29 21.27 -6.80 -29.89
C PHE A 29 21.24 -7.74 -28.69
N GLN A 30 22.23 -8.63 -28.59
CA GLN A 30 22.34 -9.55 -27.47
C GLN A 30 22.55 -8.78 -26.15
N THR A 31 23.47 -7.81 -26.13
CA THR A 31 23.77 -7.02 -24.94
C THR A 31 22.59 -6.15 -24.53
N ALA A 32 21.90 -5.53 -25.49
CA ALA A 32 20.69 -4.76 -25.26
C ALA A 32 19.57 -5.61 -24.66
N SER A 33 19.40 -6.85 -25.12
CA SER A 33 18.44 -7.79 -24.52
C SER A 33 18.76 -8.07 -23.06
N TYR A 34 20.03 -8.32 -22.71
CA TYR A 34 20.42 -8.52 -21.32
C TYR A 34 20.19 -7.28 -20.46
N ILE A 35 20.56 -6.10 -20.97
CA ILE A 35 20.36 -4.84 -20.26
C ILE A 35 18.86 -4.55 -20.06
N LYS A 36 18.01 -4.84 -21.05
CA LYS A 36 16.55 -4.77 -20.91
C LYS A 36 16.05 -5.64 -19.76
N ASP A 37 16.54 -6.87 -19.67
CA ASP A 37 16.15 -7.80 -18.61
C ASP A 37 16.66 -7.36 -17.22
N PHE A 38 17.84 -6.74 -17.17
CA PHE A 38 18.50 -6.35 -15.92
C PHE A 38 17.98 -5.03 -15.35
N PHE A 39 17.68 -4.05 -16.20
CA PHE A 39 17.35 -2.67 -15.81
C PHE A 39 15.93 -2.24 -16.21
N GLY A 40 15.27 -2.99 -17.10
CA GLY A 40 13.95 -2.67 -17.62
C GLY A 40 13.99 -1.88 -18.93
N GLU A 41 12.89 -1.91 -19.68
CA GLU A 41 12.76 -1.27 -20.99
C GLU A 41 12.79 0.26 -20.94
N ASN A 42 12.44 0.86 -19.80
CA ASN A 42 12.42 2.32 -19.64
C ASN A 42 13.71 2.85 -18.97
N SER A 43 14.75 2.02 -18.85
CA SER A 43 15.98 2.42 -18.19
C SER A 43 16.89 3.24 -19.10
N THR A 44 17.72 4.11 -18.50
CA THR A 44 18.71 4.90 -19.23
C THR A 44 19.78 4.01 -19.87
N GLU A 45 20.15 2.92 -19.21
CA GLU A 45 21.09 1.93 -19.70
C GLU A 45 20.56 1.24 -20.96
N PHE A 46 19.29 0.81 -20.94
CA PHE A 46 18.66 0.20 -22.11
C PHE A 46 18.52 1.19 -23.28
N SER A 47 18.12 2.43 -22.98
CA SER A 47 18.03 3.50 -23.97
C SER A 47 19.37 3.77 -24.65
N PHE A 48 20.47 3.78 -23.88
CA PHE A 48 21.82 3.96 -24.43
C PHE A 48 22.24 2.81 -25.34
N ILE A 49 22.18 1.56 -24.85
CA ILE A 49 22.68 0.41 -25.61
C ILE A 49 21.83 0.09 -26.85
N SER A 50 20.53 0.36 -26.81
CA SER A 50 19.64 0.15 -27.98
C SER A 50 19.93 1.11 -29.13
N GLN A 51 20.58 2.24 -28.85
CA GLN A 51 21.03 3.21 -29.84
C GLN A 51 22.51 3.03 -30.21
N PHE A 52 23.23 2.16 -29.51
CA PHE A 52 24.64 1.92 -29.77
C PHE A 52 24.84 1.19 -31.09
N HIS A 53 25.77 1.67 -31.92
CA HIS A 53 26.11 1.03 -33.18
C HIS A 53 27.63 1.03 -33.34
N PHE A 54 28.22 -0.11 -33.70
CA PHE A 54 29.66 -0.20 -34.00
C PHE A 54 30.02 0.54 -35.29
N HIS A 55 29.21 0.37 -36.33
CA HIS A 55 29.00 1.28 -37.46
C HIS A 55 27.89 0.69 -38.35
N VAL A 56 27.26 1.51 -39.18
CA VAL A 56 26.59 1.09 -40.42
C VAL A 56 27.54 1.51 -41.54
N VAL A 57 28.11 0.55 -42.27
CA VAL A 57 28.84 0.86 -43.51
C VAL A 57 27.83 1.50 -44.45
N SER A 58 27.93 2.81 -44.73
CA SER A 58 27.02 3.45 -45.70
C SER A 58 27.69 4.53 -46.54
N SER A 59 28.97 4.34 -46.84
CA SER A 59 29.65 5.10 -47.88
C SER A 59 30.64 4.16 -48.57
N ASN A 60 30.50 4.01 -49.89
CA ASN A 60 31.48 3.30 -50.73
C ASN A 60 32.86 3.99 -50.76
N TRP A 61 33.03 5.07 -49.98
CA TRP A 61 34.20 5.94 -49.95
C TRP A 61 35.01 5.81 -48.65
N ASP A 62 34.54 5.02 -47.69
CA ASP A 62 35.24 4.87 -46.40
C ASP A 62 36.45 3.94 -46.58
N SER A 63 37.64 4.39 -46.17
CA SER A 63 38.83 3.55 -46.27
C SER A 63 38.78 2.39 -45.26
N PRO A 64 39.29 1.19 -45.60
CA PRO A 64 39.39 0.08 -44.65
C PRO A 64 40.14 0.44 -43.36
N GLU A 65 41.10 1.36 -43.44
CA GLU A 65 41.86 1.90 -42.30
C GLU A 65 40.99 2.75 -41.37
N ASP A 66 40.12 3.60 -41.90
CA ASP A 66 39.18 4.42 -41.13
C ASP A 66 38.19 3.55 -40.37
N VAL A 67 37.64 2.54 -41.06
CA VAL A 67 36.73 1.56 -40.47
C VAL A 67 37.40 0.81 -39.32
N ARG A 68 38.66 0.37 -39.51
CA ARG A 68 39.43 -0.29 -38.44
C ARG A 68 39.69 0.61 -37.24
N ARG A 69 40.02 1.88 -37.48
CA ARG A 69 40.24 2.87 -36.41
C ARG A 69 38.97 3.16 -35.62
N TRP A 70 37.84 3.39 -36.29
CA TRP A 70 36.56 3.63 -35.60
C TRP A 70 36.09 2.40 -34.80
N LEU A 71 36.29 1.20 -35.34
CA LEU A 71 36.04 -0.05 -34.63
C LEU A 71 37.01 -0.32 -33.48
N ALA A 72 38.16 0.39 -33.42
CA ALA A 72 39.06 0.35 -32.29
C ALA A 72 38.62 1.33 -31.17
N GLU A 73 38.01 2.47 -31.52
CA GLU A 73 37.55 3.48 -30.58
C GLU A 73 36.24 3.11 -29.87
N LYS A 74 35.26 2.56 -30.59
CA LYS A 74 33.93 2.20 -30.01
C LYS A 74 33.95 1.17 -28.87
N PRO A 75 34.80 0.13 -28.90
CA PRO A 75 34.99 -0.76 -27.75
C PRO A 75 35.45 -0.03 -26.49
N ILE A 76 36.19 1.08 -26.63
CA ILE A 76 36.65 1.89 -25.50
C ILE A 76 35.47 2.60 -24.84
N GLU A 77 34.39 2.90 -25.54
CA GLU A 77 33.17 3.49 -24.96
C GLU A 77 32.25 2.42 -24.36
N ALA A 78 32.13 1.25 -25.03
CA ALA A 78 31.26 0.17 -24.59
C ALA A 78 31.77 -0.52 -23.31
N LYS A 79 33.09 -0.69 -23.16
CA LYS A 79 33.68 -1.36 -21.97
C LYS A 79 33.39 -0.59 -20.66
N PRO A 80 33.64 0.73 -20.54
CA PRO A 80 33.26 1.53 -19.37
C PRO A 80 31.75 1.57 -19.14
N PHE A 81 30.95 1.61 -20.20
CA PHE A 81 29.49 1.54 -20.05
C PHE A 81 29.05 0.23 -19.36
N LEU A 82 29.63 -0.92 -19.75
CA LEU A 82 29.35 -2.20 -19.10
C LEU A 82 29.87 -2.24 -17.66
N ASP A 83 31.00 -1.60 -17.37
CA ASP A 83 31.52 -1.48 -16.00
C ASP A 83 30.55 -0.65 -15.11
N ASN A 84 30.03 0.46 -15.62
CA ASN A 84 29.02 1.26 -14.93
C ASN A 84 27.71 0.48 -14.72
N CYS A 85 27.32 -0.38 -15.67
CA CYS A 85 26.18 -1.28 -15.49
C CYS A 85 26.45 -2.30 -14.36
N VAL A 86 27.66 -2.87 -14.28
CA VAL A 86 28.04 -3.77 -13.20
C VAL A 86 27.98 -3.08 -11.85
N GLU A 87 28.54 -1.87 -11.74
CA GLU A 87 28.48 -1.06 -10.52
C GLU A 87 27.03 -0.76 -10.12
N THR A 88 26.20 -0.36 -11.09
CA THR A 88 24.78 -0.08 -10.84
C THR A 88 24.05 -1.33 -10.33
N LEU A 89 24.33 -2.52 -10.86
CA LEU A 89 23.75 -3.77 -10.36
C LEU A 89 24.23 -4.12 -8.95
N GLN A 90 25.48 -3.79 -8.60
CA GLN A 90 25.99 -4.02 -7.25
C GLN A 90 25.30 -3.14 -6.21
N HIS A 91 24.98 -1.89 -6.56
CA HIS A 91 24.36 -0.93 -5.63
C HIS A 91 22.83 -0.97 -5.63
N LYS A 92 22.19 -1.02 -6.80
CA LYS A 92 20.72 -0.94 -6.94
C LYS A 92 20.06 -2.32 -7.08
N GLY A 93 20.82 -3.35 -7.46
CA GLY A 93 20.29 -4.69 -7.74
C GLY A 93 19.59 -4.78 -9.09
N LEU A 94 18.90 -5.90 -9.30
CA LEU A 94 18.14 -6.17 -10.53
C LEU A 94 16.80 -5.44 -10.53
N PHE A 95 16.41 -4.95 -11.71
CA PHE A 95 15.06 -4.47 -11.97
C PHE A 95 14.04 -5.56 -11.61
N LYS A 96 13.02 -5.16 -10.87
CA LYS A 96 11.86 -5.99 -10.57
C LYS A 96 10.66 -5.32 -11.20
N GLN A 97 10.04 -5.99 -12.17
CA GLN A 97 8.76 -5.52 -12.67
C GLN A 97 7.79 -5.36 -11.50
N PRO A 98 7.05 -4.24 -11.44
CA PRO A 98 6.05 -4.04 -10.40
C PRO A 98 5.07 -5.21 -10.46
N LYS A 99 5.04 -6.01 -9.41
CA LYS A 99 4.15 -7.16 -9.31
C LYS A 99 2.72 -6.63 -9.34
N GLN A 100 1.92 -7.07 -10.31
CA GLN A 100 0.50 -6.71 -10.36
C GLN A 100 -0.19 -7.27 -9.11
N ASN A 101 -0.49 -6.40 -8.16
CA ASN A 101 -1.35 -6.73 -7.02
C ASN A 101 -2.82 -6.74 -7.49
N PHE A 102 -3.72 -7.35 -6.70
CA PHE A 102 -5.16 -7.39 -6.99
C PHE A 102 -5.73 -6.01 -7.35
N LEU A 103 -5.29 -4.95 -6.66
CA LEU A 103 -5.70 -3.57 -6.92
C LEU A 103 -5.27 -3.06 -8.29
N ASN A 104 -4.09 -3.43 -8.79
CA ASN A 104 -3.60 -3.03 -10.12
C ASN A 104 -4.27 -3.81 -11.27
N ARG A 105 -5.06 -4.84 -10.97
CA ARG A 105 -5.88 -5.55 -11.96
C ARG A 105 -7.28 -4.96 -12.12
N LEU A 106 -7.74 -4.17 -11.15
CA LEU A 106 -9.03 -3.51 -11.22
C LEU A 106 -8.89 -2.30 -12.14
N SER A 107 -9.87 -2.11 -13.04
CA SER A 107 -9.95 -0.86 -13.79
C SER A 107 -10.19 0.30 -12.84
N ASP A 108 -9.75 1.51 -13.22
CA ASP A 108 -10.01 2.72 -12.44
C ASP A 108 -11.50 2.87 -12.11
N THR A 109 -12.38 2.52 -13.06
CA THR A 109 -13.83 2.48 -12.86
C THR A 109 -14.26 1.50 -11.79
N ALA A 110 -13.72 0.28 -11.77
CA ALA A 110 -14.04 -0.73 -10.75
C ALA A 110 -13.52 -0.30 -9.36
N LEU A 111 -12.34 0.34 -9.32
CA LEU A 111 -11.74 0.85 -8.09
C LEU A 111 -12.58 1.98 -7.49
N TRP A 112 -13.00 2.95 -8.31
CA TRP A 112 -13.92 4.01 -7.90
C TRP A 112 -15.29 3.48 -7.50
N THR A 113 -15.79 2.46 -8.20
CA THR A 113 -17.07 1.81 -7.86
C THR A 113 -17.00 1.17 -6.48
N ILE A 114 -15.93 0.40 -6.18
CA ILE A 114 -15.74 -0.21 -4.86
C ILE A 114 -15.65 0.84 -3.77
N ILE A 115 -14.88 1.92 -3.96
CA ILE A 115 -14.76 3.01 -2.99
C ILE A 115 -16.13 3.67 -2.75
N SER A 116 -16.87 3.96 -3.83
CA SER A 116 -18.17 4.63 -3.77
C SER A 116 -19.30 3.80 -3.18
N ILE A 117 -19.20 2.46 -3.19
CA ILE A 117 -20.24 1.56 -2.66
C ILE A 117 -19.85 1.04 -1.28
N ALA A 118 -18.60 0.62 -1.08
CA ALA A 118 -18.17 -0.03 0.15
C ALA A 118 -18.15 0.95 1.34
N ILE A 119 -17.69 2.18 1.13
CA ILE A 119 -17.62 3.16 2.21
C ILE A 119 -19.02 3.58 2.68
N PRO A 120 -19.95 4.00 1.81
CA PRO A 120 -21.31 4.33 2.24
C PRO A 120 -22.05 3.11 2.78
N GLY A 121 -21.86 1.93 2.18
CA GLY A 121 -22.49 0.69 2.65
C GLY A 121 -22.09 0.34 4.09
N LEU A 122 -20.80 0.41 4.42
CA LEU A 122 -20.32 0.14 5.79
C LEU A 122 -20.84 1.18 6.80
N VAL A 123 -20.91 2.45 6.40
CA VAL A 123 -21.48 3.52 7.24
C VAL A 123 -22.97 3.28 7.48
N SER A 124 -23.73 2.92 6.45
CA SER A 124 -25.16 2.62 6.57
C SER A 124 -25.43 1.41 7.48
N ILE A 125 -24.64 0.34 7.35
CA ILE A 125 -24.73 -0.83 8.22
C ILE A 125 -24.42 -0.43 9.67
N GLY A 126 -23.35 0.33 9.89
CA GLY A 126 -22.98 0.83 11.23
C GLY A 126 -24.06 1.68 11.88
N LEU A 127 -24.66 2.62 11.12
CA LEU A 127 -25.75 3.46 11.60
C LEU A 127 -27.01 2.64 11.91
N PHE A 128 -27.37 1.66 11.07
CA PHE A 128 -28.53 0.81 11.29
C PHE A 128 -28.41 -0.01 12.58
N PHE A 129 -27.28 -0.69 12.77
CA PHE A 129 -27.05 -1.45 14.01
C PHE A 129 -26.93 -0.52 15.21
N GLY A 130 -26.25 0.62 15.08
CA GLY A 130 -26.14 1.62 16.16
C GLY A 130 -27.52 2.09 16.65
N ASN A 131 -28.43 2.40 15.73
CA ASN A 131 -29.80 2.81 16.08
C ASN A 131 -30.58 1.69 16.77
N LEU A 132 -30.48 0.44 16.30
CA LEU A 132 -31.14 -0.70 16.95
C LEU A 132 -30.68 -0.93 18.40
N TYR A 133 -29.38 -0.77 18.67
CA TYR A 133 -28.85 -0.89 20.03
C TYR A 133 -29.29 0.28 20.91
N ALA A 134 -29.24 1.51 20.38
CA ALA A 134 -29.67 2.70 21.10
C ALA A 134 -31.16 2.64 21.47
N ASP A 135 -32.03 2.19 20.57
CA ASP A 135 -33.46 2.06 20.83
C ASP A 135 -33.77 1.02 21.90
N LYS A 136 -33.09 -0.14 21.87
CA LYS A 136 -33.23 -1.14 22.94
C LYS A 136 -32.86 -0.59 24.31
N GLN A 137 -31.72 0.09 24.41
CA GLN A 137 -31.28 0.70 25.67
C GLN A 137 -32.26 1.77 26.14
N ASN A 138 -32.76 2.60 25.23
CA ASN A 138 -33.70 3.66 25.59
C ASN A 138 -35.06 3.13 26.06
N ILE A 139 -35.52 1.99 25.51
CA ILE A 139 -36.72 1.29 25.97
C ILE A 139 -36.51 0.72 27.38
N GLU A 140 -35.37 0.07 27.62
CA GLU A 140 -35.01 -0.50 28.92
C GLU A 140 -34.93 0.58 30.00
N ILE A 141 -34.22 1.68 29.73
CA ILE A 141 -34.13 2.84 30.63
C ILE A 141 -35.50 3.46 30.93
N LYS A 142 -36.40 3.53 29.93
CA LYS A 142 -37.77 4.04 30.14
C LYS A 142 -38.59 3.10 31.01
N GLN A 143 -38.43 1.79 30.87
CA GLN A 143 -39.11 0.80 31.71
C GLN A 143 -38.61 0.86 33.15
N GLU A 144 -37.29 0.93 33.36
CA GLU A 144 -36.70 1.09 34.69
C GLU A 144 -37.18 2.37 35.37
N ASN A 145 -37.19 3.50 34.65
CA ASN A 145 -37.72 4.75 35.18
C ASN A 145 -39.21 4.65 35.57
N LYS A 146 -40.01 3.94 34.77
CA LYS A 146 -41.43 3.72 35.08
C LYS A 146 -41.58 2.89 36.36
N LEU A 147 -40.85 1.78 36.48
CA LEU A 147 -40.88 0.91 37.66
C LEU A 147 -40.42 1.63 38.93
N LEU A 148 -39.35 2.42 38.84
CA LEU A 148 -38.85 3.26 39.93
C LEU A 148 -39.90 4.29 40.35
N LYS A 149 -40.51 4.98 39.38
CA LYS A 149 -41.56 5.98 39.64
C LYS A 149 -42.78 5.35 40.29
N ASP A 150 -43.23 4.20 39.80
CA ASP A 150 -44.38 3.46 40.33
C ASP A 150 -44.09 3.00 41.78
N SER A 151 -42.87 2.50 42.03
CA SER A 151 -42.41 2.11 43.37
C SER A 151 -42.37 3.30 44.34
N LEU A 152 -41.87 4.46 43.90
CA LEU A 152 -41.87 5.69 44.69
C LEU A 152 -43.30 6.17 44.99
N THR A 153 -44.22 6.08 44.02
CA THR A 153 -45.62 6.45 44.24
C THR A 153 -46.34 5.51 45.20
N LEU A 154 -45.98 4.22 45.23
CA LEU A 154 -46.52 3.25 46.19
C LEU A 154 -45.94 3.42 47.61
N LEU A 155 -44.68 3.82 47.73
CA LEU A 155 -44.03 4.08 49.02
C LEU A 155 -44.51 5.39 49.66
N ARG A 156 -44.86 6.39 48.86
CA ARG A 156 -45.30 7.71 49.32
C ARG A 156 -46.47 7.69 50.32
N PRO A 157 -47.61 7.02 50.06
CA PRO A 157 -48.71 6.96 51.02
C PRO A 157 -48.33 6.18 52.29
N ASN A 158 -47.56 5.09 52.17
CA ASN A 158 -47.11 4.32 53.33
C ASN A 158 -46.22 5.13 54.28
N ILE A 159 -45.33 5.97 53.75
CA ILE A 159 -44.49 6.86 54.55
C ILE A 159 -45.34 7.94 55.24
N ILE A 160 -46.30 8.54 54.51
CA ILE A 160 -47.21 9.55 55.06
C ILE A 160 -48.07 8.96 56.18
N ASP A 161 -48.63 7.78 55.97
CA ASP A 161 -49.48 7.09 56.95
C ASP A 161 -48.68 6.64 58.19
N THR A 162 -47.45 6.16 58.01
CA THR A 162 -46.57 5.77 59.11
C THR A 162 -46.20 6.98 59.97
N ASN A 163 -45.83 8.10 59.33
CA ASN A 163 -45.52 9.34 60.04
C ASN A 163 -46.74 9.91 60.77
N ASN A 164 -47.92 9.89 60.15
CA ASN A 164 -49.15 10.34 60.79
C ASN A 164 -49.53 9.48 62.01
N LYS A 165 -49.36 8.16 61.94
CA LYS A 165 -49.59 7.26 63.09
C LYS A 165 -48.60 7.50 64.22
N GLN A 166 -47.33 7.76 63.92
CA GLN A 166 -46.32 8.11 64.94
C GLN A 166 -46.66 9.43 65.63
N ILE A 167 -47.03 10.48 64.86
CA ILE A 167 -47.44 11.77 65.41
C ILE A 167 -48.65 11.62 66.35
N GLN A 168 -49.65 10.82 65.97
CA GLN A 168 -50.82 10.54 66.83
C GLN A 168 -50.45 9.79 68.11
N THR A 169 -49.46 8.90 68.05
CA THR A 169 -48.99 8.14 69.22
C THR A 169 -48.26 9.07 70.20
N ILE A 170 -47.34 9.90 69.69
CA ILE A 170 -46.61 10.90 70.49
C ILE A 170 -47.58 11.91 71.12
N ALA A 171 -48.60 12.36 70.39
CA ALA A 171 -49.62 13.27 70.91
C ALA A 171 -50.44 12.64 72.06
N LYS A 172 -50.76 11.35 71.96
CA LYS A 172 -51.47 10.61 73.03
C LYS A 172 -50.61 10.46 74.28
N ASP A 173 -49.35 10.10 74.13
CA ASP A 173 -48.41 9.94 75.26
C ASP A 173 -48.14 11.29 75.96
N THR A 174 -48.04 12.37 75.20
CA THR A 174 -47.90 13.74 75.74
C THR A 174 -49.15 14.20 76.51
N THR A 175 -50.34 13.73 76.10
CA THR A 175 -51.61 14.06 76.75
C THR A 175 -51.82 13.24 78.03
N GLN A 176 -51.32 12.00 78.08
CA GLN A 176 -51.35 11.19 79.30
C GLN A 176 -50.36 11.68 80.37
N ASN A 177 -49.17 12.14 79.97
CA ASN A 177 -48.18 12.70 80.91
C ASN A 177 -48.57 14.07 81.52
N LYS A 178 -49.58 14.76 80.97
CA LYS A 178 -50.12 16.02 81.55
C LYS A 178 -51.22 15.81 82.59
N LYS A 179 -51.63 14.57 82.86
CA LYS A 179 -52.74 14.23 83.79
C LYS A 179 -52.28 13.73 85.17
N TYR A 180 -50.98 13.81 85.46
CA TYR A 180 -50.41 13.52 86.79
C TYR A 180 -49.69 14.74 87.33
#